data_AF-A0A1G5JZS9-F1
#
_entry.id   AF-A0A1G5JZS9-F1
#
_cell.length_a   1.000
_cell.length_b   1.000
_cell.length_c   1.000
_cell.angle_alpha   90.00
_cell.angle_beta   90.00
_cell.angle_gamma   90.00
#
_symmetry.space_group_name_H-M   'P 1'
#
loop_
_entity.id
_entity.type
_entity.pdbx_description
1 polymer ?
#
loop_
_entity_poly.entity_id
_entity_poly.type
_entity_poly.pdbx_seq_one_letter_code
_entity_poly.pdbx_strand_id
1 'polypeptide(L)'
;MAPARAPASSLAVLPYGTPTSVVVCPCPRYLCVMSKTIDWPAIVALTREELQHGFETFEAIDFSEHDAAVVELEDKLEELEKARPKELRRRIIRKAEFDRSYIRRAFNAGLSPDGQAGHAVPYNRMLLVLSRQAQRDQVAYDALALHATVMMADGRPLVPELRMFLIDVAQTKLVRPRRSPGYKIDTYYRNHVIYWVIVALCEELNLTATRNDEARKGQFSACDAVAEAMVAMRRTPQSYKHVKDIWLLLNSKQDQAGA
;
A
#
# COMPACT_ATOMS: atom_id res chain seq x y z
N MET A 1 5.75 67.10 49.07
CA MET A 1 6.71 66.88 47.97
C MET A 1 8.00 66.35 48.56
N ALA A 2 8.25 65.05 48.40
CA ALA A 2 9.50 64.37 48.67
C ALA A 2 9.54 63.15 47.73
N PRO A 3 10.56 62.97 46.87
CA PRO A 3 10.60 61.81 45.98
C PRO A 3 11.12 60.57 46.73
N ALA A 4 10.34 59.49 46.66
CA ALA A 4 10.67 58.18 47.20
C ALA A 4 11.80 57.52 46.39
N ARG A 5 12.80 57.00 47.11
CA ARG A 5 13.96 56.27 46.58
C ARG A 5 13.55 54.91 46.00
N ALA A 6 14.06 54.59 44.80
CA ALA A 6 14.00 53.27 44.21
C ALA A 6 14.98 52.30 44.92
N PRO A 7 14.62 51.02 45.13
CA PRO A 7 15.55 50.01 45.65
C PRO A 7 16.45 49.46 44.54
N ALA A 8 17.71 49.24 44.91
CA ALA A 8 18.78 48.70 44.08
C ALA A 8 18.48 47.26 43.61
N SER A 9 18.70 47.02 42.33
CA SER A 9 18.63 45.70 41.69
C SER A 9 19.81 44.83 42.15
N SER A 10 19.50 43.72 42.82
CA SER A 10 20.49 42.70 43.14
C SER A 10 20.79 41.82 41.92
N LEU A 11 22.08 41.63 41.67
CA LEU A 11 22.67 40.73 40.69
C LEU A 11 22.24 39.27 40.96
N ALA A 12 21.57 38.65 40.00
CA ALA A 12 21.44 37.20 39.93
C ALA A 12 22.52 36.65 38.99
N VAL A 13 23.54 36.02 39.56
CA VAL A 13 24.56 35.24 38.87
C VAL A 13 23.92 33.93 38.43
N LEU A 14 23.80 33.71 37.12
CA LEU A 14 23.38 32.41 36.57
C LEU A 14 24.55 31.41 36.63
N PRO A 15 24.34 30.17 37.10
CA PRO A 15 25.38 29.16 37.07
C PRO A 15 25.60 28.65 35.64
N TYR A 16 26.88 28.50 35.30
CA TYR A 16 27.40 27.93 34.06
C TYR A 16 26.72 26.60 33.73
N GLY A 17 26.04 26.55 32.59
CA GLY A 17 25.56 25.32 31.98
C GLY A 17 26.73 24.50 31.44
N THR A 18 26.81 23.25 31.86
CA THR A 18 27.73 22.25 31.32
C THR A 18 27.44 22.01 29.83
N PRO A 19 28.47 21.87 28.97
CA PRO A 19 28.26 21.55 27.56
C PRO A 19 27.75 20.10 27.43
N THR A 20 26.47 19.94 27.09
CA THR A 20 25.93 18.69 26.56
C THR A 20 26.46 18.53 25.13
N SER A 21 27.52 17.76 24.97
CA SER A 21 27.98 17.30 23.66
C SER A 21 26.91 16.42 23.02
N VAL A 22 26.18 16.97 22.06
CA VAL A 22 25.27 16.20 21.20
C VAL A 22 26.13 15.43 20.20
N VAL A 23 26.36 14.15 20.47
CA VAL A 23 26.99 13.24 19.51
C VAL A 23 25.94 12.95 18.43
N VAL A 24 26.05 13.64 17.30
CA VAL A 24 25.25 13.36 16.10
C VAL A 24 25.80 12.08 15.47
N CYS A 25 25.15 10.95 15.75
CA CYS A 25 25.52 9.67 15.14
C CYS A 25 24.95 9.62 13.71
N PRO A 26 25.77 9.44 12.65
CA PRO A 26 25.33 9.44 11.26
C PRO A 26 24.74 8.09 10.82
N CYS A 27 24.06 7.38 11.72
CA CYS A 27 23.36 6.14 11.38
C CYS A 27 21.97 6.46 10.79
N PRO A 28 21.45 5.62 9.88
CA PRO A 28 20.06 5.74 9.42
C PRO A 28 19.14 5.78 10.65
N ARG A 29 18.24 6.78 10.66
CA ARG A 29 17.48 7.40 11.77
C ARG A 29 16.96 6.51 12.92
N TYR A 30 16.95 5.18 12.79
CA TYR A 30 16.16 4.29 13.64
C TYR A 30 16.99 3.31 14.50
N LEU A 31 18.29 3.11 14.23
CA LEU A 31 19.05 2.02 14.87
C LEU A 31 19.89 2.39 16.10
N CYS A 32 19.93 3.67 16.51
CA CYS A 32 20.80 4.11 17.61
C CYS A 32 20.07 4.37 18.95
N VAL A 33 18.81 3.93 19.09
CA VAL A 33 18.03 4.04 20.34
C VAL A 33 18.01 2.70 21.07
N MET A 34 19.18 2.16 21.39
CA MET A 34 19.28 0.96 22.23
C MET A 34 19.44 1.38 23.69
N SER A 35 18.43 1.04 24.50
CA SER A 35 18.38 1.02 25.99
C SER A 35 17.74 2.17 26.77
N LYS A 36 17.15 3.20 26.15
CA LYS A 36 16.27 4.12 26.91
C LYS A 36 14.85 3.58 26.86
N THR A 37 14.22 3.42 28.02
CA THR A 37 12.78 3.17 28.15
C THR A 37 12.08 4.27 27.35
N ILE A 38 11.54 3.93 26.18
CA ILE A 38 10.83 4.88 25.35
C ILE A 38 9.53 5.20 26.07
N ASP A 39 9.34 6.48 26.38
CA ASP A 39 8.15 6.95 27.07
C ASP A 39 6.92 6.82 26.15
N TRP A 40 5.76 6.50 26.73
CA TRP A 40 4.53 6.27 25.97
C TRP A 40 4.14 7.46 25.07
N PRO A 41 4.20 8.72 25.51
CA PRO A 41 3.94 9.88 24.66
C PRO A 41 4.88 9.96 23.45
N ALA A 42 6.13 9.48 23.57
CA ALA A 42 7.06 9.45 22.45
C ALA A 42 6.66 8.41 21.41
N ILE A 43 6.19 7.23 21.86
CA ILE A 43 5.64 6.19 20.96
C ILE A 43 4.42 6.72 20.21
N VAL A 44 3.49 7.39 20.90
CA VAL A 44 2.28 7.97 20.27
C VAL A 44 2.63 9.06 19.27
N ALA A 45 3.61 9.92 19.59
CA ALA A 45 4.09 10.96 18.66
C ALA A 45 4.71 10.36 17.40
N LEU A 46 5.60 9.37 17.55
CA LEU A 46 6.19 8.64 16.43
C LEU A 46 5.11 7.96 15.57
N THR A 47 4.18 7.26 16.21
CA THR A 47 3.07 6.58 15.54
C THR A 47 2.22 7.57 14.73
N ARG A 48 1.98 8.76 15.26
CA ARG A 48 1.26 9.83 14.57
C ARG A 48 2.01 10.32 13.33
N GLU A 49 3.32 10.50 13.42
CA GLU A 49 4.14 10.92 12.28
C GLU A 49 4.11 9.87 11.16
N GLU A 50 4.27 8.59 11.51
CA GLU A 50 4.21 7.47 10.55
C GLU A 50 2.82 7.33 9.91
N LEU A 51 1.74 7.46 10.69
CA LEU A 51 0.38 7.47 10.16
C LEU A 51 0.12 8.66 9.23
N GLN A 52 0.58 9.86 9.62
CA GLN A 52 0.42 11.06 8.81
C GLN A 52 1.17 10.91 7.49
N HIS A 53 2.43 10.47 7.53
CA HIS A 53 3.25 10.23 6.35
C HIS A 53 2.62 9.16 5.46
N GLY A 54 2.13 8.07 6.04
CA GLY A 54 1.39 7.03 5.32
C GLY A 54 0.18 7.61 4.60
N PHE A 55 -0.71 8.32 5.30
CA PHE A 55 -1.89 8.93 4.68
C PHE A 55 -1.54 9.96 3.61
N GLU A 56 -0.57 10.84 3.84
CA GLU A 56 -0.13 11.83 2.85
C GLU A 56 0.45 11.15 1.62
N THR A 57 1.27 10.11 1.79
CA THR A 57 1.82 9.35 0.67
C THR A 57 0.69 8.72 -0.14
N PHE A 58 -0.33 8.15 0.50
CA PHE A 58 -1.48 7.59 -0.21
C PHE A 58 -2.38 8.64 -0.86
N GLU A 59 -2.60 9.78 -0.21
CA GLU A 59 -3.36 10.91 -0.78
C GLU A 59 -2.60 11.55 -1.96
N ALA A 60 -1.26 11.50 -1.95
CA ALA A 60 -0.39 11.99 -3.01
C ALA A 60 -0.13 10.98 -4.13
N ILE A 61 -0.49 9.70 -3.96
CA ILE A 61 -0.56 8.75 -5.08
C ILE A 61 -1.76 9.19 -5.92
N ASP A 62 -1.50 10.15 -6.82
CA ASP A 62 -2.36 10.40 -7.95
C ASP A 62 -2.24 9.17 -8.84
N PHE A 63 -3.24 8.29 -8.78
CA PHE A 63 -3.27 7.08 -9.59
C PHE A 63 -3.08 7.40 -11.09
N SER A 64 -3.39 8.63 -11.52
CA SER A 64 -3.12 9.09 -12.88
C SER A 64 -1.62 9.18 -13.23
N GLU A 65 -0.74 9.52 -12.29
CA GLU A 65 0.71 9.56 -12.52
C GLU A 65 1.32 8.16 -12.56
N HIS A 66 0.82 7.22 -11.75
CA HIS A 66 1.23 5.82 -11.85
C HIS A 66 0.76 5.17 -13.15
N ASP A 67 -0.47 5.47 -13.58
CA ASP A 67 -0.97 5.05 -14.90
C ASP A 67 -0.11 5.68 -16.03
N ALA A 68 0.29 6.94 -15.90
CA ALA A 68 1.20 7.60 -16.84
C ALA A 68 2.61 6.97 -16.86
N ALA A 69 3.15 6.59 -15.69
CA ALA A 69 4.44 5.93 -15.58
C ALA A 69 4.42 4.49 -16.15
N VAL A 70 3.29 3.79 -16.01
CA VAL A 70 3.07 2.49 -16.65
C VAL A 70 3.06 2.66 -18.17
N VAL A 71 2.36 3.68 -18.70
CA VAL A 71 2.36 4.00 -20.14
C VAL A 71 3.77 4.36 -20.64
N GLU A 72 4.53 5.16 -19.91
CA GLU A 72 5.91 5.51 -20.30
C GLU A 72 6.85 4.29 -20.31
N LEU A 73 6.66 3.36 -19.38
CA LEU A 73 7.40 2.09 -19.36
C LEU A 73 7.02 1.19 -20.54
N GLU A 74 5.74 1.19 -20.96
CA GLU A 74 5.28 0.48 -22.16
C GLU A 74 5.92 1.04 -23.42
N ASP A 75 5.96 2.37 -23.58
CA ASP A 75 6.60 3.03 -24.73
C ASP A 75 8.10 2.73 -24.81
N LYS A 76 8.83 2.78 -23.68
CA LYS A 76 10.25 2.40 -23.61
C LYS A 76 10.48 0.93 -23.96
N LEU A 77 9.57 0.05 -23.54
CA LEU A 77 9.63 -1.37 -23.91
C LEU A 77 9.48 -1.56 -25.41
N GLU A 78 8.56 -0.82 -26.05
CA GLU A 78 8.35 -0.85 -27.50
C GLU A 78 9.57 -0.31 -28.26
N GLU A 79 10.18 0.78 -27.80
CA GLU A 79 11.42 1.31 -28.37
C GLU A 79 12.58 0.32 -28.25
N LEU A 80 12.75 -0.31 -27.09
CA LEU A 80 13.76 -1.34 -26.87
C LEU A 80 13.53 -2.57 -27.75
N GLU A 81 12.28 -2.94 -28.01
CA GLU A 81 11.94 -4.01 -28.94
C GLU A 81 12.23 -3.67 -30.40
N LYS A 82 11.96 -2.42 -30.81
CA LYS A 82 12.31 -1.89 -32.13
C LYS A 82 13.83 -1.78 -32.32
N ALA A 83 14.55 -1.47 -31.25
CA ALA A 83 16.01 -1.35 -31.23
C ALA A 83 16.74 -2.71 -31.24
N ARG A 84 16.05 -3.85 -31.06
CA ARG A 84 16.73 -5.16 -31.09
C ARG A 84 17.29 -5.47 -32.48
N PRO A 85 18.55 -5.94 -32.57
CA PRO A 85 19.17 -6.31 -33.84
C PRO A 85 18.33 -7.36 -34.59
N LYS A 86 18.04 -7.11 -35.87
CA LYS A 86 17.26 -8.02 -36.74
C LYS A 86 17.80 -9.46 -36.75
N GLU A 87 19.10 -9.62 -36.54
CA GLU A 87 19.76 -10.93 -36.45
C GLU A 87 19.44 -11.70 -35.16
N LEU A 88 19.22 -11.03 -34.04
CA LEU A 88 18.80 -11.66 -32.78
C LEU A 88 17.36 -12.15 -32.88
N ARG A 89 16.47 -11.35 -33.50
CA ARG A 89 15.10 -11.78 -33.86
C ARG A 89 15.14 -13.02 -34.77
N ARG A 90 15.99 -13.03 -35.81
CA ARG A 90 16.14 -14.19 -36.71
C ARG A 90 16.74 -15.42 -36.04
N ARG A 91 17.69 -15.27 -35.10
CA ARG A 91 18.27 -16.38 -34.34
C ARG A 91 17.28 -17.00 -33.35
N ILE A 92 16.45 -16.19 -32.70
CA ILE A 92 15.37 -16.68 -31.82
C ILE A 92 14.33 -17.44 -32.64
N ILE A 93 13.98 -16.94 -33.83
CA ILE A 93 13.03 -17.60 -34.75
C ILE A 93 13.59 -18.94 -35.28
N ARG A 94 14.87 -19.02 -35.67
CA ARG A 94 15.49 -20.27 -36.18
C ARG A 94 15.74 -21.32 -35.10
N LYS A 95 15.95 -20.93 -33.84
CA LYS A 95 16.15 -21.89 -32.72
C LYS A 95 14.82 -22.41 -32.15
N ALA A 96 13.69 -21.91 -32.65
CA ALA A 96 12.34 -22.27 -32.23
C ALA A 96 11.67 -23.31 -33.17
N GLU A 97 12.44 -24.05 -33.97
CA GLU A 97 11.92 -25.18 -34.76
C GLU A 97 11.65 -26.40 -33.84
N PHE A 98 10.40 -26.45 -33.39
CA PHE A 98 9.57 -27.62 -33.06
C PHE A 98 10.04 -28.58 -31.95
N ASP A 99 9.82 -28.15 -30.70
CA ASP A 99 9.61 -29.03 -29.56
C ASP A 99 8.23 -28.74 -28.92
N ARG A 100 7.47 -29.77 -28.52
CA ARG A 100 6.15 -29.65 -27.88
C ARG A 100 6.22 -28.82 -26.58
N SER A 101 7.40 -28.76 -25.96
CA SER A 101 7.66 -27.88 -24.81
C SER A 101 7.62 -26.38 -25.16
N TYR A 102 7.77 -26.03 -26.43
CA TYR A 102 7.78 -24.65 -26.92
C TYR A 102 6.38 -24.12 -27.22
N ILE A 103 5.46 -24.96 -27.71
CA ILE A 103 4.04 -24.58 -27.85
C ILE A 103 3.46 -24.26 -26.47
N ARG A 104 3.77 -25.08 -25.46
CA ARG A 104 3.31 -24.86 -24.09
C ARG A 104 3.93 -23.60 -23.46
N ARG A 105 5.20 -23.28 -23.79
CA ARG A 105 5.87 -22.05 -23.34
C ARG A 105 5.40 -20.80 -24.10
N ALA A 106 5.14 -20.89 -25.40
CA ALA A 106 4.58 -19.80 -26.22
C ALA A 106 3.14 -19.49 -25.79
N PHE A 107 2.34 -20.52 -25.52
CA PHE A 107 1.00 -20.40 -24.96
C PHE A 107 1.02 -19.76 -23.55
N ASN A 108 1.91 -20.23 -22.67
CA ASN A 108 2.10 -19.63 -21.34
C ASN A 108 2.73 -18.23 -21.37
N ALA A 109 3.42 -17.87 -22.46
CA ALA A 109 3.98 -16.54 -22.71
C ALA A 109 3.01 -15.64 -23.51
N GLY A 110 1.76 -16.06 -23.70
CA GLY A 110 0.70 -15.24 -24.29
C GLY A 110 0.68 -15.19 -25.81
N LEU A 111 1.52 -15.96 -26.51
CA LEU A 111 1.57 -16.04 -27.97
C LEU A 111 0.60 -17.13 -28.46
N SER A 112 -0.70 -16.82 -28.48
CA SER A 112 -1.71 -17.66 -29.14
C SER A 112 -1.53 -17.59 -30.67
N PRO A 113 -1.78 -18.67 -31.44
CA PRO A 113 -1.82 -18.65 -32.91
C PRO A 113 -2.79 -17.61 -33.51
N ASP A 114 -3.68 -17.04 -32.69
CA ASP A 114 -4.62 -15.98 -33.09
C ASP A 114 -4.00 -14.57 -33.07
N GLY A 115 -2.71 -14.43 -32.78
CA GLY A 115 -2.00 -13.14 -32.82
C GLY A 115 -2.15 -12.28 -31.57
N GLN A 116 -2.47 -12.86 -30.41
CA GLN A 116 -2.35 -12.13 -29.14
C GLN A 116 -0.88 -12.07 -28.73
N ALA A 117 -0.35 -10.86 -28.55
CA ALA A 117 1.06 -10.60 -28.28
C ALA A 117 1.41 -10.83 -26.81
N GLY A 118 2.64 -11.29 -26.56
CA GLY A 118 3.21 -11.64 -25.25
C GLY A 118 3.47 -10.50 -24.26
N HIS A 119 2.62 -9.47 -24.22
CA HIS A 119 2.56 -8.47 -23.14
C HIS A 119 1.58 -8.87 -22.02
N ALA A 120 0.94 -10.04 -22.15
CA ALA A 120 -0.28 -10.38 -21.45
C ALA A 120 -0.12 -10.86 -19.99
N VAL A 121 1.08 -11.23 -19.51
CA VAL A 121 1.19 -11.84 -18.16
C VAL A 121 0.83 -10.85 -17.04
N PRO A 122 1.36 -9.60 -17.02
CA PRO A 122 0.99 -8.63 -15.99
C PRO A 122 -0.45 -8.16 -16.16
N TYR A 123 -0.86 -7.87 -17.40
CA TYR A 123 -2.18 -7.34 -17.72
C TYR A 123 -3.30 -8.35 -17.47
N ASN A 124 -3.18 -9.59 -17.94
CA ASN A 124 -4.17 -10.64 -17.67
C ASN A 124 -4.25 -10.98 -16.19
N ARG A 125 -3.11 -10.97 -15.48
CA ARG A 125 -3.10 -11.15 -14.03
C ARG A 125 -3.85 -10.02 -13.32
N MET A 126 -3.67 -8.78 -13.76
CA MET A 126 -4.43 -7.64 -13.25
C MET A 126 -5.93 -7.80 -13.53
N LEU A 127 -6.32 -8.14 -14.77
CA LEU A 127 -7.71 -8.41 -15.12
C LEU A 127 -8.32 -9.55 -14.31
N LEU A 128 -7.56 -10.61 -14.02
CA LEU A 128 -8.00 -11.72 -13.18
C LEU A 128 -8.23 -11.26 -11.73
N VAL A 129 -7.33 -10.43 -11.18
CA VAL A 129 -7.48 -9.83 -9.85
C VAL A 129 -8.71 -8.93 -9.81
N LEU A 130 -8.87 -8.05 -10.79
CA LEU A 130 -10.04 -7.16 -10.92
C LEU A 130 -11.32 -7.96 -11.09
N SER A 131 -11.31 -9.08 -11.81
CA SER A 131 -12.48 -9.93 -12.02
C SER A 131 -12.93 -10.59 -10.71
N ARG A 132 -11.98 -11.04 -9.88
CA ARG A 132 -12.26 -11.52 -8.52
C ARG A 132 -12.78 -10.40 -7.63
N GLN A 133 -12.22 -9.19 -7.73
CA GLN A 133 -12.68 -8.02 -6.98
C GLN A 133 -14.08 -7.58 -7.41
N ALA A 134 -14.41 -7.63 -8.70
CA ALA A 134 -15.70 -7.27 -9.27
C ALA A 134 -16.88 -8.11 -8.75
N GLN A 135 -16.60 -9.27 -8.15
CA GLN A 135 -17.62 -10.06 -7.44
C GLN A 135 -18.06 -9.41 -6.11
N ARG A 136 -17.23 -8.54 -5.54
CA ARG A 136 -17.41 -7.96 -4.20
C ARG A 136 -17.47 -6.43 -4.22
N ASP A 137 -16.80 -5.81 -5.19
CA ASP A 137 -16.67 -4.37 -5.34
C ASP A 137 -17.36 -3.90 -6.61
N GLN A 138 -18.26 -2.94 -6.44
CA GLN A 138 -18.97 -2.29 -7.53
C GLN A 138 -18.03 -1.48 -8.42
N VAL A 139 -16.99 -0.84 -7.87
CA VAL A 139 -16.08 0.00 -8.66
C VAL A 139 -15.24 -0.87 -9.59
N ALA A 140 -14.71 -1.99 -9.10
CA ALA A 140 -14.00 -2.96 -9.93
C ALA A 140 -14.91 -3.55 -11.02
N TYR A 141 -16.17 -3.84 -10.69
CA TYR A 141 -17.17 -4.28 -11.67
C TYR A 141 -17.38 -3.24 -12.78
N ASP A 142 -17.63 -1.99 -12.40
CA ASP A 142 -17.89 -0.90 -13.34
C ASP A 142 -16.67 -0.60 -14.22
N ALA A 143 -15.48 -0.63 -13.63
CA ALA A 143 -14.22 -0.45 -14.36
C ALA A 143 -13.99 -1.54 -15.41
N LEU A 144 -14.18 -2.81 -15.05
CA LEU A 144 -14.07 -3.92 -16.00
C LEU A 144 -15.13 -3.86 -17.10
N ALA A 145 -16.37 -3.51 -16.75
CA ALA A 145 -17.44 -3.36 -17.72
C ALA A 145 -17.11 -2.23 -18.71
N LEU A 146 -16.71 -1.06 -18.22
CA LEU A 146 -16.28 0.07 -19.05
C LEU A 146 -15.12 -0.32 -19.96
N HIS A 147 -14.09 -0.94 -19.40
CA HIS A 147 -12.92 -1.36 -20.16
C HIS A 147 -13.27 -2.35 -21.28
N ALA A 148 -14.13 -3.33 -20.99
CA ALA A 148 -14.61 -4.25 -22.01
C ALA A 148 -15.42 -3.54 -23.10
N THR A 149 -16.27 -2.57 -22.74
CA THR A 149 -17.05 -1.79 -23.72
C THR A 149 -16.17 -0.91 -24.60
N VAL A 150 -15.11 -0.31 -24.05
CA VAL A 150 -14.15 0.48 -24.82
C VAL A 150 -13.43 -0.40 -25.83
N MET A 151 -12.95 -1.58 -25.40
CA MET A 151 -12.30 -2.53 -26.32
C MET A 151 -13.24 -2.97 -27.46
N MET A 152 -14.51 -3.25 -27.15
CA MET A 152 -15.51 -3.62 -28.18
C MET A 152 -15.82 -2.47 -29.13
N ALA A 153 -15.95 -1.24 -28.61
CA ALA A 153 -16.22 -0.05 -29.41
C ALA A 153 -15.08 0.24 -30.40
N ASP A 154 -13.84 0.00 -29.97
CA ASP A 154 -12.65 0.16 -30.81
C ASP A 154 -12.45 -1.00 -31.80
N GLY A 155 -13.32 -2.02 -31.80
CA GLY A 155 -13.17 -3.23 -32.61
C GLY A 155 -11.98 -4.11 -32.21
N ARG A 156 -11.42 -3.89 -31.01
CA ARG A 156 -10.28 -4.67 -30.50
C ARG A 156 -10.75 -6.02 -29.95
N PRO A 157 -10.02 -7.12 -30.19
CA PRO A 157 -10.40 -8.42 -29.65
C PRO A 157 -10.31 -8.42 -28.12
N LEU A 158 -11.35 -8.93 -27.46
CA LEU A 158 -11.37 -9.06 -26.00
C LEU A 158 -10.37 -10.13 -25.53
N VAL A 159 -9.60 -9.75 -24.50
CA VAL A 159 -8.72 -10.62 -23.74
C VAL A 159 -9.55 -11.70 -23.01
N PRO A 160 -9.05 -12.95 -22.87
CA PRO A 160 -9.84 -14.06 -22.34
C PRO A 160 -10.55 -13.77 -21.01
N GLU A 161 -9.86 -13.11 -20.07
CA GLU A 161 -10.40 -12.77 -18.75
C GLU A 161 -11.60 -11.82 -18.84
N LEU A 162 -11.54 -10.80 -19.72
CA LEU A 162 -12.66 -9.88 -19.97
C LEU A 162 -13.81 -10.57 -20.70
N ARG A 163 -13.50 -11.47 -21.63
CA ARG A 163 -14.50 -12.26 -22.34
C ARG A 163 -15.27 -13.15 -21.37
N MET A 164 -14.57 -13.85 -20.48
CA MET A 164 -15.19 -14.68 -19.44
C MET A 164 -16.05 -13.83 -18.50
N PHE A 165 -15.55 -12.68 -18.05
CA PHE A 165 -16.32 -11.73 -17.26
C PHE A 165 -17.62 -11.32 -17.96
N LEU A 166 -17.57 -10.92 -19.24
CA LEU A 166 -18.78 -10.54 -19.99
C LEU A 166 -19.74 -11.71 -20.20
N ILE A 167 -19.24 -12.93 -20.41
CA ILE A 167 -20.06 -14.14 -20.49
C ILE A 167 -20.81 -14.35 -19.17
N ASP A 168 -20.12 -14.23 -18.03
CA ASP A 168 -20.74 -14.40 -16.72
C ASP A 168 -21.78 -13.31 -16.43
N VAL A 169 -21.54 -12.07 -16.86
CA VAL A 169 -22.53 -10.97 -16.78
C VAL A 169 -23.73 -11.23 -17.69
N ALA A 170 -23.51 -11.63 -18.94
CA ALA A 170 -24.58 -11.90 -19.91
C ALA A 170 -25.44 -13.11 -19.51
N GLN A 171 -24.83 -14.11 -18.87
CA GLN A 171 -25.51 -15.28 -18.30
C GLN A 171 -26.11 -15.02 -16.92
N THR A 172 -26.07 -13.78 -16.44
CA THR A 172 -26.53 -13.35 -15.10
C THR A 172 -25.91 -14.13 -13.92
N LYS A 173 -24.80 -14.86 -14.16
CA LYS A 173 -24.00 -15.54 -13.14
C LYS A 173 -23.27 -14.55 -12.25
N LEU A 174 -22.84 -13.43 -12.84
CA LEU A 174 -22.22 -12.32 -12.15
C LEU A 174 -23.17 -11.13 -12.15
N VAL A 175 -23.75 -10.84 -10.99
CA VAL A 175 -24.61 -9.66 -10.79
C VAL A 175 -23.74 -8.54 -10.24
N ARG A 176 -23.89 -7.33 -10.78
CA ARG A 176 -23.23 -6.12 -10.28
C ARG A 176 -23.41 -5.99 -8.77
N PRO A 177 -22.33 -5.97 -7.96
CA PRO A 177 -22.44 -5.81 -6.52
C PRO A 177 -23.16 -4.50 -6.20
N ARG A 178 -24.08 -4.55 -5.23
CA ARG A 178 -24.64 -3.32 -4.67
C ARG A 178 -23.55 -2.67 -3.82
N ARG A 179 -23.37 -1.35 -3.95
CA ARG A 179 -22.59 -0.59 -2.97
C ARG A 179 -23.15 -0.87 -1.60
N SER A 180 -22.40 -1.58 -0.76
CA SER A 180 -22.73 -1.61 0.66
C SER A 180 -22.61 -0.17 1.17
N PRO A 181 -23.68 0.44 1.70
CA PRO A 181 -23.59 1.77 2.27
C PRO A 181 -22.51 1.75 3.36
N GLY A 182 -21.40 2.45 3.13
CA GLY A 182 -20.26 2.53 4.06
C GLY A 182 -18.93 1.99 3.54
N TYR A 183 -18.89 1.16 2.48
CA TYR A 183 -17.60 0.75 1.88
C TYR A 183 -17.07 1.87 0.98
N LYS A 184 -16.13 2.65 1.51
CA LYS A 184 -15.38 3.65 0.76
C LYS A 184 -14.02 3.06 0.43
N ILE A 185 -13.51 3.30 -0.79
CA ILE A 185 -12.14 2.95 -1.21
C ILE A 185 -11.13 3.47 -0.17
N ASP A 186 -11.37 4.66 0.35
CA ASP A 186 -10.66 5.28 1.48
C ASP A 186 -10.51 4.33 2.69
N THR A 187 -11.56 3.58 3.05
CA THR A 187 -11.52 2.60 4.13
C THR A 187 -10.52 1.47 3.86
N TYR A 188 -10.39 1.00 2.62
CA TYR A 188 -9.47 -0.09 2.27
C TYR A 188 -8.01 0.34 2.46
N TYR A 189 -7.62 1.47 1.87
CA TYR A 189 -6.25 1.98 1.94
C TYR A 189 -5.88 2.39 3.36
N ARG A 190 -6.78 3.11 4.03
CA ARG A 190 -6.61 3.49 5.42
C ARG A 190 -6.35 2.30 6.33
N ASN A 191 -7.10 1.21 6.14
CA ASN A 191 -6.90 -0.01 6.92
C ASN A 191 -5.53 -0.66 6.66
N HIS A 192 -4.99 -0.58 5.43
CA HIS A 192 -3.65 -1.07 5.13
C HIS A 192 -2.56 -0.20 5.74
N VAL A 193 -2.68 1.14 5.70
CA VAL A 193 -1.76 2.05 6.40
C VAL A 193 -1.69 1.70 7.88
N ILE A 194 -2.86 1.58 8.52
CA ILE A 194 -2.97 1.20 9.94
C ILE A 194 -2.26 -0.12 10.20
N TYR A 195 -2.50 -1.13 9.35
CA TYR A 195 -1.85 -2.44 9.49
C TYR A 195 -0.32 -2.35 9.39
N TRP A 196 0.21 -1.65 8.38
CA TRP A 196 1.65 -1.50 8.20
C TRP A 196 2.31 -0.76 9.36
N VAL A 197 1.67 0.29 9.89
CA VAL A 197 2.17 0.99 11.08
C VAL A 197 2.18 0.07 12.30
N ILE A 198 1.16 -0.78 12.47
CA ILE A 198 1.16 -1.79 13.55
C ILE A 198 2.34 -2.76 13.40
N VAL A 199 2.59 -3.27 12.19
CA VAL A 199 3.74 -4.16 11.91
C VAL A 199 5.05 -3.47 12.25
N ALA A 200 5.27 -2.24 11.76
CA ALA A 200 6.49 -1.47 12.02
C ALA A 200 6.71 -1.26 13.53
N LEU A 201 5.67 -0.87 14.28
CA LEU A 201 5.76 -0.73 15.73
C LEU A 201 6.10 -2.04 16.45
N CYS A 202 5.61 -3.18 15.96
CA CYS A 202 5.95 -4.48 16.52
C CYS A 202 7.42 -4.83 16.26
N GLU A 203 7.92 -4.60 15.05
CA GLU A 203 9.28 -4.94 14.64
C GLU A 203 10.33 -4.01 15.25
N GLU A 204 10.09 -2.70 15.23
CA GLU A 204 11.07 -1.69 15.65
C GLU A 204 11.11 -1.50 17.16
N LEU A 205 9.95 -1.56 17.82
CA LEU A 205 9.82 -1.26 19.25
C LEU A 205 9.57 -2.51 20.11
N ASN A 206 9.55 -3.70 19.51
CA ASN A 206 9.20 -4.96 20.16
C ASN A 206 7.86 -4.91 20.91
N LEU A 207 6.89 -4.14 20.39
CA LEU A 207 5.55 -4.09 20.95
C LEU A 207 4.73 -5.31 20.53
N THR A 208 3.84 -5.77 21.41
CA THR A 208 2.81 -6.74 21.01
C THR A 208 1.75 -6.05 20.16
N ALA A 209 1.30 -6.67 19.07
CA ALA A 209 0.30 -6.09 18.17
C ALA A 209 -0.99 -5.72 18.91
N THR A 210 -1.50 -6.64 19.73
CA THR A 210 -2.72 -6.47 20.53
C THR A 210 -2.42 -6.76 22.00
N ARG A 211 -3.07 -6.05 22.92
CA ARG A 211 -3.01 -6.41 24.35
C ARG A 211 -3.85 -7.66 24.61
N ASN A 212 -3.37 -8.56 25.46
CA ASN A 212 -4.19 -9.65 26.01
C ASN A 212 -5.31 -9.03 26.86
N ASP A 213 -6.50 -9.62 26.85
CA ASP A 213 -7.64 -9.08 27.60
C ASP A 213 -7.40 -9.08 29.12
N GLU A 214 -6.44 -9.89 29.59
CA GLU A 214 -5.97 -9.97 30.98
C GLU A 214 -4.75 -9.06 31.29
N ALA A 215 -4.25 -8.30 30.31
CA ALA A 215 -3.05 -7.50 30.48
C ALA A 215 -3.20 -6.48 31.63
N ARG A 216 -2.23 -6.46 32.54
CA ARG A 216 -2.19 -5.52 33.67
C ARG A 216 -2.16 -4.08 33.15
N LYS A 217 -2.78 -3.17 33.91
CA LYS A 217 -2.66 -1.71 33.70
C LYS A 217 -1.18 -1.34 33.47
N GLY A 218 -0.86 -0.79 32.30
CA GLY A 218 0.48 -0.32 31.94
C GLY A 218 1.20 -1.12 30.85
N GLN A 219 0.64 -2.23 30.36
CA GLN A 219 1.12 -2.87 29.13
C GLN A 219 0.41 -2.27 27.93
N PHE A 220 1.12 -1.44 27.18
CA PHE A 220 0.61 -0.82 25.96
C PHE A 220 0.93 -1.69 24.74
N SER A 221 -0.04 -1.82 23.82
CA SER A 221 0.13 -2.53 22.55
C SER A 221 0.29 -1.57 21.36
N ALA A 222 0.76 -2.08 20.23
CA ALA A 222 0.83 -1.29 18.99
C ALA A 222 -0.56 -0.77 18.57
N CYS A 223 -1.62 -1.56 18.75
CA CYS A 223 -3.00 -1.11 18.52
C CYS A 223 -3.43 0.05 19.46
N ASP A 224 -2.95 0.09 20.71
CA ASP A 224 -3.22 1.23 21.61
C ASP A 224 -2.53 2.49 21.09
N ALA A 225 -1.26 2.38 20.66
CA ALA A 225 -0.48 3.50 20.14
C ALA A 225 -1.16 4.11 18.90
N VAL A 226 -1.60 3.25 17.97
CA VAL A 226 -2.31 3.67 16.78
C VAL A 226 -3.66 4.30 17.11
N ALA A 227 -4.43 3.73 18.03
CA ALA A 227 -5.72 4.31 18.43
C ALA A 227 -5.56 5.71 19.04
N GLU A 228 -4.57 5.90 19.93
CA GLU A 228 -4.27 7.21 20.52
C GLU A 228 -3.77 8.21 19.48
N ALA A 229 -2.90 7.79 18.56
CA ALA A 229 -2.42 8.62 17.46
C ALA A 229 -3.58 9.06 16.54
N MET A 230 -4.50 8.15 16.20
CA MET A 230 -5.68 8.46 15.38
C MET A 230 -6.63 9.46 16.06
N VAL A 231 -6.81 9.36 17.39
CA VAL A 231 -7.54 10.36 18.19
C VAL A 231 -6.85 11.72 18.11
N ALA A 232 -5.54 11.77 18.28
CA ALA A 232 -4.76 13.00 18.20
C ALA A 232 -4.84 13.66 16.81
N MET A 233 -4.90 12.85 15.75
CA MET A 233 -5.07 13.30 14.36
C MET A 233 -6.53 13.65 14.02
N ARG A 234 -7.49 13.39 14.91
CA ARG A 234 -8.93 13.50 14.66
C ARG A 234 -9.40 12.69 13.44
N ARG A 235 -8.73 11.57 13.14
CA ARG A 235 -9.10 10.64 12.06
C ARG A 235 -9.79 9.39 12.62
N THR A 236 -10.51 8.65 11.77
CA THR A 236 -11.17 7.39 12.16
C THR A 236 -10.36 6.19 11.68
N PRO A 237 -10.31 5.06 12.43
CA PRO A 237 -10.96 4.80 13.71
C PRO A 237 -10.26 5.43 14.93
N GLN A 238 -11.05 5.80 15.94
CA GLN A 238 -10.58 6.42 17.19
C GLN A 238 -10.59 5.47 18.40
N SER A 239 -10.98 4.22 18.21
CA SER A 239 -11.10 3.25 19.30
C SER A 239 -10.15 2.08 19.09
N TYR A 240 -9.53 1.63 20.18
CA TYR A 240 -8.70 0.42 20.21
C TYR A 240 -9.39 -0.78 19.55
N LYS A 241 -10.69 -0.98 19.87
CA LYS A 241 -11.48 -2.09 19.33
C LYS A 241 -11.46 -2.12 17.79
N HIS A 242 -11.75 -0.98 17.15
CA HIS A 242 -11.77 -0.93 15.69
C HIS A 242 -10.38 -1.09 15.07
N VAL A 243 -9.33 -0.58 15.71
CA VAL A 243 -7.94 -0.80 15.27
C VAL A 243 -7.58 -2.29 15.36
N LYS A 244 -7.93 -2.96 16.47
CA LYS A 244 -7.77 -4.41 16.65
C LYS A 244 -8.56 -5.21 15.60
N ASP A 245 -9.79 -4.80 15.29
CA ASP A 245 -10.60 -5.45 14.26
C ASP A 245 -9.94 -5.36 12.88
N ILE A 246 -9.31 -4.22 12.54
CA ILE A 246 -8.53 -4.05 11.31
C ILE A 246 -7.33 -5.01 11.28
N TRP A 247 -6.57 -5.08 12.38
CA TRP A 247 -5.45 -6.00 12.53
C TRP A 247 -5.88 -7.46 12.29
N LEU A 248 -6.91 -7.92 12.99
CA LEU A 248 -7.42 -9.30 12.88
C LEU A 248 -7.94 -9.61 11.47
N LEU A 249 -8.63 -8.67 10.84
CA LEU A 249 -9.16 -8.82 9.48
C LEU A 249 -8.05 -8.98 8.44
N LEU A 250 -6.94 -8.26 8.58
CA LEU A 250 -5.83 -8.30 7.61
C LEU A 250 -4.85 -9.43 7.91
N ASN A 251 -4.61 -9.75 9.19
CA ASN A 251 -3.75 -10.86 9.58
C ASN A 251 -4.34 -12.22 9.18
N SER A 252 -5.65 -12.43 9.40
CA SER A 252 -6.33 -13.68 9.00
C SER A 252 -6.32 -13.92 7.48
N LYS A 253 -6.18 -12.87 6.67
CA LYS A 253 -6.03 -13.01 5.22
C LYS A 253 -4.63 -13.43 4.81
N GLN A 254 -3.59 -13.05 5.56
CA GLN A 254 -2.22 -13.48 5.27
C GLN A 254 -2.04 -14.98 5.54
N ASP A 255 -2.63 -15.48 6.63
CA ASP A 255 -2.60 -16.92 6.95
C ASP A 255 -3.26 -17.76 5.83
N GLN A 256 -4.29 -17.23 5.17
CA GLN A 256 -4.96 -17.88 4.03
C GLN A 256 -4.22 -17.75 2.71
N ALA A 257 -3.36 -16.74 2.55
CA ALA A 257 -2.60 -16.50 1.32
C ALA A 257 -1.27 -17.28 1.29
N GLY A 258 -0.77 -17.70 2.45
CA GLY A 258 0.45 -18.51 2.61
C GLY A 258 0.22 -20.02 2.67
N ALA A 259 -1.03 -20.48 2.68
CA ALA A 259 -1.43 -21.89 2.67
C ALA A 259 -1.77 -22.37 1.26
#